data_AF-A0A383EBL5-F1
#
_entry.id   AF-A0A383EBL5-F1
#
_cell.length_a   1.000
_cell.length_b   1.000
_cell.length_c   1.000
_cell.angle_alpha   90.00
_cell.angle_beta   90.00
_cell.angle_gamma   90.00
#
_symmetry.space_group_name_H-M   'P 1'
#
loop_
_entity.id
_entity.type
_entity.pdbx_description
1 polymer ?
#
loop_
_entity_poly.entity_id
_entity_poly.type
_entity_poly.pdbx_seq_one_letter_code
_entity_poly.pdbx_strand_id
1 'polypeptide(L)'
;ELRDRLLQLGAFLVVDPAEAEVIVEARSGGLGIDESKTNIGIPPIPIPVPAVGIFQTPSLYVYKYHRQEGKSAIALTGIDVVTGKHLFSVRSLGNAVHSDLSLIGVPIYRNRDYLEK
;
A
#
# COMPACT_ATOMS: atom_id res chain seq x y z
N GLU A 1 -4.47 -2.36 16.94
CA GLU A 1 -3.35 -3.30 16.74
C GLU A 1 -2.09 -2.90 17.51
N LEU A 2 -1.45 -1.75 17.25
CA LEU A 2 -0.22 -1.34 17.97
C LEU A 2 -0.37 -1.32 19.50
N ARG A 3 -1.41 -0.65 20.03
CA ARG A 3 -1.68 -0.58 21.48
C ARG A 3 -1.88 -1.97 22.09
N ASP A 4 -2.66 -2.81 21.41
CA ASP A 4 -2.91 -4.19 21.82
C ASP A 4 -1.64 -5.03 21.82
N ARG A 5 -0.78 -4.88 20.80
CA ARG A 5 0.51 -5.56 20.75
C ARG A 5 1.46 -5.11 21.86
N LEU A 6 1.47 -3.83 22.21
CA LEU A 6 2.26 -3.32 23.34
C LEU A 6 1.77 -3.88 24.68
N LEU A 7 0.45 -3.97 24.89
CA LEU A 7 -0.12 -4.65 26.06
C LEU A 7 0.27 -6.13 26.13
N GLN A 8 0.19 -6.84 25.00
CA GLN A 8 0.62 -8.25 24.91
C GLN A 8 2.10 -8.46 25.23
N LEU A 9 2.94 -7.46 24.93
CA LEU A 9 4.37 -7.46 25.27
C LEU A 9 4.64 -7.04 26.72
N GLY A 10 3.60 -6.75 27.51
CA GLY A 10 3.69 -6.41 28.93
C GLY A 10 3.87 -4.92 29.22
N ALA A 11 3.67 -4.04 28.24
CA ALA A 11 3.68 -2.60 28.47
C ALA A 11 2.40 -2.16 29.20
N PHE A 12 2.54 -1.20 30.13
CA PHE A 12 1.39 -0.57 30.77
C PHE A 12 0.98 0.67 29.96
N LEU A 13 -0.27 0.69 29.48
CA LEU A 13 -0.84 1.86 28.82
C LEU A 13 -1.55 2.73 29.85
N VAL A 14 -1.03 3.94 30.06
CA VAL A 14 -1.68 4.97 30.85
C VAL A 14 -2.65 5.79 29.98
N VAL A 15 -3.69 6.33 30.61
CA VAL A 15 -4.70 7.18 29.93
C VAL A 15 -4.23 8.63 29.89
N ASP A 16 -3.60 9.10 30.97
CA ASP A 16 -3.02 10.43 31.06
C ASP A 16 -1.56 10.42 30.54
N PRO A 17 -1.22 11.23 29.52
CA PRO A 17 0.15 11.38 29.04
C PRO A 17 1.14 11.83 30.12
N ALA A 18 0.67 12.55 31.15
CA ALA A 18 1.52 13.04 32.24
C ALA A 18 2.01 11.91 33.17
N GLU A 19 1.32 10.78 33.20
CA GLU A 19 1.70 9.60 33.97
C GLU A 19 2.60 8.63 33.18
N ALA A 20 2.90 8.95 31.91
CA ALA A 20 3.71 8.09 31.06
C ALA A 20 5.21 8.29 31.33
N GLU A 21 5.96 7.21 31.44
CA GLU A 21 7.44 7.24 31.44
C GLU A 21 7.99 7.43 30.02
N VAL A 22 7.35 6.77 29.04
CA VAL A 22 7.76 6.79 27.64
C VAL A 22 6.55 7.01 26.74
N ILE A 23 6.64 7.98 25.83
CA ILE A 23 5.68 8.18 24.75
C ILE A 23 6.20 7.45 23.50
N VAL A 24 5.37 6.58 22.93
CA VAL A 24 5.67 5.87 21.68
C VAL A 24 4.85 6.50 20.55
N GLU A 25 5.53 7.12 19.61
CA GLU A 25 4.92 7.72 18.43
C GLU A 25 5.03 6.79 17.22
N ALA A 26 3.89 6.56 16.56
CA ALA A 26 3.86 5.87 15.28
C ALA A 26 3.99 6.89 14.15
N ARG A 27 4.94 6.66 13.26
CA ARG A 27 5.25 7.51 12.11
C ARG A 27 5.09 6.71 10.82
N SER A 28 4.43 7.29 9.84
CA SER A 28 4.44 6.75 8.47
C SER A 28 5.62 7.38 7.71
N GLY A 29 6.49 6.55 7.16
CA GLY A 29 7.54 6.98 6.24
C GLY A 29 7.03 7.16 4.80
N GLY A 30 5.76 6.82 4.56
CA GLY A 30 5.11 6.90 3.25
C GLY A 30 4.41 5.59 2.88
N LEU A 31 3.31 5.74 2.15
CA LEU A 31 2.62 4.65 1.47
C LEU A 31 2.49 5.05 0.01
N GLY A 32 3.03 4.24 -0.88
CA GLY A 32 3.02 4.48 -2.32
C GLY A 32 2.66 3.23 -3.09
N ILE A 33 1.98 3.40 -4.21
CA ILE A 33 1.73 2.35 -5.19
C ILE A 33 2.18 2.89 -6.53
N ASP A 34 3.19 2.23 -7.11
CA ASP A 34 3.64 2.49 -8.46
C ASP A 34 2.91 1.53 -9.40
N GLU A 35 2.24 2.09 -10.41
CA GLU A 35 1.49 1.32 -11.39
C GLU A 35 2.08 1.49 -12.79
N SER A 36 2.31 0.37 -13.48
CA SER A 36 2.72 0.34 -14.87
C SER A 36 1.74 -0.51 -15.68
N LYS A 37 1.27 0.06 -16.80
CA LYS A 37 0.37 -0.60 -17.74
C LYS A 37 0.99 -0.58 -19.13
N THR A 38 1.13 -1.77 -19.73
CA THR A 38 1.57 -1.92 -21.12
C THR A 38 0.48 -2.65 -21.89
N ASN A 39 -0.16 -1.92 -22.82
CA ASN A 39 -1.23 -2.46 -23.65
C ASN A 39 -0.83 -2.31 -25.12
N ILE A 40 -0.87 -3.41 -25.88
CA ILE A 40 -0.64 -3.44 -27.33
C ILE A 40 -1.93 -3.96 -27.99
N GLY A 41 -2.56 -3.12 -28.80
CA GLY A 41 -3.78 -3.44 -29.53
C GLY A 41 -4.66 -2.22 -29.77
N ILE A 42 -5.95 -2.47 -29.99
CA ILE A 42 -6.94 -1.44 -30.28
C ILE A 42 -7.52 -0.93 -28.95
N PRO A 43 -7.24 0.32 -28.56
CA PRO A 43 -7.83 0.91 -27.37
C PRO A 43 -9.33 1.19 -27.57
N PRO A 44 -10.09 1.34 -26.48
CA PRO A 44 -11.49 1.75 -26.59
C PRO A 44 -11.57 3.15 -27.21
N ILE A 45 -12.40 3.30 -28.25
CA ILE A 45 -12.63 4.57 -28.93
C ILE A 45 -13.97 5.11 -28.41
N PRO A 46 -14.00 6.31 -27.79
CA PRO A 46 -15.24 6.95 -27.40
C PRO A 46 -15.94 7.52 -28.63
N ILE A 47 -17.16 7.06 -28.90
CA ILE A 47 -18.04 7.58 -29.95
C ILE A 47 -19.19 8.35 -29.27
N PRO A 48 -19.30 9.66 -29.48
CA PRO A 48 -20.44 10.42 -28.97
C PRO A 48 -21.70 10.06 -29.78
N VAL A 49 -22.74 9.59 -29.09
CA VAL A 49 -24.04 9.26 -29.67
C VAL A 49 -25.07 10.28 -29.17
N PRO A 50 -25.70 11.06 -30.06
CA PRO A 50 -26.74 12.01 -29.68
C PRO A 50 -27.86 11.31 -28.87
N ALA A 51 -28.33 11.97 -27.81
CA ALA A 51 -29.36 11.49 -26.86
C ALA A 51 -29.01 10.27 -25.97
N VAL A 52 -27.90 9.55 -26.21
CA VAL A 52 -27.52 8.35 -25.42
C VAL A 52 -26.20 8.52 -24.65
N GLY A 53 -25.37 9.50 -25.02
CA GLY A 53 -24.11 9.80 -24.34
C GLY A 53 -22.89 9.23 -25.07
N ILE A 54 -21.80 8.97 -24.34
CA ILE A 54 -20.54 8.47 -24.93
C ILE A 54 -20.58 6.94 -24.93
N PHE A 55 -20.64 6.33 -26.11
CA PHE A 55 -20.50 4.89 -26.28
C PHE A 55 -19.02 4.52 -26.45
N GLN A 56 -18.51 3.56 -25.69
CA GLN A 56 -17.13 3.09 -25.85
C GLN A 56 -17.11 1.81 -26.67
N THR A 57 -16.32 1.78 -27.76
CA THR A 57 -16.11 0.55 -28.52
C THR A 57 -15.37 -0.49 -27.66
N PRO A 58 -15.62 -1.80 -27.87
CA PRO A 58 -14.88 -2.84 -27.17
C PRO A 58 -13.39 -2.75 -27.51
N SER A 59 -12.56 -2.82 -26.48
CA SER A 59 -11.10 -2.87 -26.64
C SER A 59 -10.64 -4.27 -27.02
N LEU A 60 -9.69 -4.37 -27.96
CA LEU A 60 -9.04 -5.64 -28.31
C LEU A 60 -7.53 -5.49 -28.14
N TYR A 61 -7.04 -5.91 -26.98
CA TYR A 61 -5.61 -5.94 -26.69
C TYR A 61 -5.05 -7.33 -26.97
N VAL A 62 -4.07 -7.40 -27.85
CA VAL A 62 -3.33 -8.63 -28.14
C VAL A 62 -2.38 -8.94 -26.99
N TYR A 63 -1.77 -7.92 -26.39
CA TYR A 63 -0.92 -8.05 -25.23
C TYR A 63 -1.29 -6.99 -24.19
N LYS A 64 -1.52 -7.43 -22.96
CA LYS A 64 -1.80 -6.55 -21.83
C LYS A 64 -1.02 -7.04 -20.61
N TYR A 65 -0.09 -6.22 -20.16
CA TYR A 65 0.69 -6.42 -18.97
C TYR A 65 0.42 -5.31 -17.97
N HIS A 66 0.12 -5.69 -16.74
CA HIS A 66 -0.22 -4.79 -15.66
C HIS A 66 0.60 -5.14 -14.44
N ARG A 67 1.40 -4.20 -13.94
CA ARG A 67 2.23 -4.38 -12.75
C ARG A 67 1.95 -3.26 -11.77
N GLN A 68 1.73 -3.63 -10.52
CA GLN A 68 1.58 -2.74 -9.38
C GLN A 68 2.61 -3.14 -8.33
N GLU A 69 3.37 -2.16 -7.85
CA GLU A 69 4.34 -2.32 -6.78
C GLU A 69 3.97 -1.38 -5.64
N GLY A 70 3.52 -1.94 -4.52
CA GLY A 70 3.22 -1.22 -3.30
C GLY A 70 4.44 -1.17 -2.39
N LYS A 71 4.75 0.01 -1.87
CA LYS A 71 5.78 0.22 -0.84
C LYS A 71 5.16 0.95 0.34
N SER A 72 5.41 0.44 1.54
CA SER A 72 4.97 1.04 2.79
C SER A 72 6.14 1.13 3.76
N ALA A 73 6.23 2.23 4.50
CA ALA A 73 7.19 2.37 5.59
C ALA A 73 6.45 2.82 6.85
N ILE A 74 6.61 2.07 7.94
CA ILE A 74 6.08 2.43 9.25
C ILE A 74 7.25 2.43 10.23
N ALA A 75 7.34 3.45 11.06
CA ALA A 75 8.34 3.57 12.11
C ALA A 75 7.67 3.84 13.46
N LEU A 76 8.29 3.35 14.53
CA LEU A 76 7.91 3.68 15.90
C LEU A 76 9.09 4.39 16.57
N THR A 77 8.81 5.44 17.31
CA THR A 77 9.83 6.20 18.03
C THR A 77 9.41 6.35 19.49
N GLY A 78 10.29 5.96 20.41
CA GLY A 78 10.11 6.13 21.85
C GLY A 78 10.82 7.38 22.35
N ILE A 79 10.10 8.21 23.09
CA ILE A 79 10.58 9.47 23.67
C ILE A 79 10.34 9.42 25.18
N ASP A 80 11.35 9.75 25.97
CA ASP A 80 11.25 9.95 27.41
C ASP A 80 10.45 11.23 27.69
N VAL A 81 9.43 11.15 28.54
CA VAL A 81 8.51 12.27 28.83
C VAL A 81 9.17 13.36 29.68
N VAL A 82 10.06 12.99 30.60
CA VAL A 82 10.72 13.92 31.52
C VAL A 82 11.80 14.71 30.80
N THR A 83 12.60 14.03 29.98
CA THR A 83 13.78 14.63 29.34
C THR A 83 13.53 15.04 27.89
N GLY A 84 12.47 14.56 27.26
CA GLY A 84 12.24 14.69 25.82
C GLY A 84 13.27 13.94 24.98
N LYS A 85 14.07 13.06 25.59
CA LYS A 85 15.16 12.37 24.91
C LYS A 85 14.62 11.21 24.07
N HIS A 86 15.13 11.09 22.86
CA HIS A 86 14.90 9.91 22.03
C HIS A 86 15.53 8.66 22.66
N LEU A 87 14.70 7.65 22.92
CA LEU A 87 15.13 6.36 23.47
C LEU A 87 15.42 5.35 22.36
N PHE A 88 14.47 5.16 21.44
CA PHE A 88 14.60 4.20 20.36
C PHE A 88 13.81 4.63 19.13
N SER A 89 14.25 4.16 17.96
CA SER A 89 13.45 4.23 16.75
C SER A 89 13.60 2.93 15.98
N VAL A 90 12.48 2.30 15.66
CA VAL A 90 12.40 1.11 14.82
C VAL A 90 11.64 1.42 13.54
N ARG A 91 12.00 0.79 12.43
CA ARG A 91 11.34 0.97 11.13
C ARG A 91 11.10 -0.39 10.49
N SER A 92 9.88 -0.58 10.00
CA SER A 92 9.47 -1.70 9.17
C SER A 92 9.17 -1.21 7.75
N LEU A 93 9.58 -1.99 6.76
CA LEU A 93 9.30 -1.74 5.35
C LEU A 93 8.42 -2.88 4.83
N GLY A 94 7.32 -2.51 4.19
CA GLY A 94 6.43 -3.43 3.50
C GLY A 94 6.58 -3.31 1.99
N ASN A 95 6.67 -4.42 1.27
CA ASN A 95 6.56 -4.47 -0.19
C ASN A 95 5.40 -5.37 -0.62
N ALA A 96 4.72 -5.01 -1.69
CA ALA A 96 3.72 -5.84 -2.32
C ALA A 96 3.90 -5.77 -3.83
N VAL A 97 3.93 -6.91 -4.51
CA VAL A 97 4.04 -6.97 -5.96
C VAL A 97 2.84 -7.71 -6.52
N HIS A 98 2.10 -7.04 -7.38
CA HIS A 98 1.00 -7.60 -8.14
C HIS A 98 1.30 -7.46 -9.62
N SER A 99 1.30 -8.56 -10.38
CA SER A 99 1.53 -8.53 -11.82
C SER A 99 0.61 -9.49 -12.55
N ASP A 100 -0.05 -8.99 -13.59
CA ASP A 100 -0.96 -9.74 -14.44
C ASP A 100 -0.54 -9.58 -15.91
N LEU A 101 -0.42 -10.71 -16.60
CA LEU A 101 -0.22 -10.77 -18.04
C LEU A 101 -1.42 -11.44 -18.68
N SER A 102 -1.93 -10.81 -19.75
CA SER A 102 -2.97 -11.37 -20.59
C SER A 102 -2.60 -11.22 -22.06
N LEU A 103 -2.93 -12.25 -22.84
CA LEU A 103 -2.73 -12.31 -24.27
C LEU A 103 -4.08 -12.60 -24.94
N ILE A 104 -4.52 -11.71 -25.83
CA ILE A 104 -5.83 -11.83 -26.53
C ILE A 104 -6.98 -12.07 -25.52
N GLY A 105 -6.97 -11.34 -24.41
CA GLY A 105 -7.97 -11.49 -23.33
C GLY A 105 -7.83 -12.74 -22.44
N VAL A 106 -6.93 -13.67 -22.76
CA VAL A 106 -6.66 -14.85 -21.94
C VAL A 106 -5.58 -14.53 -20.90
N PRO A 107 -5.81 -14.73 -19.60
CA PRO A 107 -4.78 -14.54 -18.58
C PRO A 107 -3.70 -15.63 -18.71
N ILE A 108 -2.46 -15.22 -18.95
CA ILE A 108 -1.32 -16.15 -19.12
C ILE A 108 -0.51 -16.27 -17.84
N TYR A 109 -0.38 -15.17 -17.09
CA TYR A 109 0.41 -15.14 -15.87
C TYR A 109 -0.22 -14.21 -14.85
N ARG A 110 -0.25 -14.64 -13.59
CA ARG A 110 -0.62 -13.81 -12.44
C ARG A 110 0.36 -14.12 -11.33
N ASN A 111 1.04 -13.10 -10.84
CA ASN A 111 1.86 -13.19 -9.65
C ASN A 111 1.39 -12.18 -8.62
N ARG A 112 1.23 -12.67 -7.40
CA ARG A 112 0.72 -11.96 -6.24
C ARG A 112 1.67 -12.30 -5.10
N ASP A 113 2.67 -11.45 -4.95
CA ASP A 113 3.62 -11.58 -3.87
C ASP A 113 3.30 -10.50 -2.83
N TYR A 114 2.64 -10.92 -1.77
CA TYR A 114 2.20 -10.07 -0.67
C TYR A 114 3.08 -10.34 0.56
N LEU A 115 4.40 -10.19 0.43
CA LEU A 115 5.38 -10.45 1.49
C LEU A 115 5.32 -11.89 2.06
N GLU A 116 6.42 -12.61 1.89
CA GLU A 116 6.69 -13.83 2.65
C GLU A 116 6.70 -13.55 4.17
N LYS A 117 6.24 -14.57 4.93
CA LYS A 117 6.01 -14.58 6.38
C LYS A 117 7.19 -14.11 7.23
#